data_AF-A0AAP0LUJ0-F1
#
_entry.id   AF-A0AAP0LUJ0-F1
#
_cell.length_a   1.000
_cell.length_b   1.000
_cell.length_c   1.000
_cell.angle_alpha   90.00
_cell.angle_beta   90.00
_cell.angle_gamma   90.00
#
_symmetry.space_group_name_H-M   'P 1'
#
loop_
_entity.id
_entity.type
_entity.pdbx_description
1 polymer ?
#
loop_
_entity_poly.entity_id
_entity_poly.type
_entity_poly.pdbx_seq_one_letter_code
_entity_poly.pdbx_strand_id
1 'polypeptide(L)'
;MAAASSLSVEQVENIGMHYYKTLRCWRKNFMENQSKILALGFNEKFIRTWEYYFDYSAAGFKPRTLGNYQIVLSRPGNVSVFSNPYKGFPSAYQQY
;
A
#
# COMPACT_ATOMS: atom_id res chain seq x y z
N MET A 1 17.25 -8.95 23.01
CA MET A 1 16.49 -7.67 23.03
C MET A 1 16.92 -6.86 21.82
N ALA A 2 16.03 -6.59 20.87
CA ALA A 2 16.36 -5.69 19.75
C ALA A 2 16.57 -4.27 20.31
N ALA A 3 17.66 -3.61 19.97
CA ALA A 3 17.92 -2.24 20.41
C ALA A 3 16.87 -1.30 19.78
N ALA A 4 16.26 -0.44 20.60
CA ALA A 4 15.35 0.59 20.11
C ALA A 4 16.12 1.56 19.20
N SER A 5 15.53 1.89 18.05
CA SER A 5 16.11 2.84 17.10
C SER A 5 16.01 4.27 17.63
N SER A 6 17.02 5.10 17.38
CA SER A 6 17.01 6.52 17.73
C SER A 6 16.37 7.41 16.66
N LEU A 7 15.71 6.83 15.65
CA LEU A 7 15.08 7.60 14.57
C LEU A 7 13.85 8.39 15.05
N SER A 8 13.71 9.60 14.53
CA SER A 8 12.58 10.50 14.70
C SER A 8 11.61 10.39 13.52
N VAL A 9 10.31 10.50 13.80
CA VAL A 9 9.27 10.56 12.76
C VAL A 9 9.17 11.98 12.26
N GLU A 10 9.43 12.17 10.98
CA GLU A 10 9.41 13.49 10.34
C GLU A 10 8.10 13.75 9.60
N GLN A 11 7.55 12.69 8.98
CA GLN A 11 6.32 12.79 8.22
C GLN A 11 5.58 11.45 8.21
N VAL A 12 4.25 11.54 8.17
CA VAL A 12 3.34 10.40 8.01
C VAL A 12 2.29 10.75 6.96
N GLU A 13 2.15 9.91 5.95
CA GLU A 13 1.16 10.06 4.89
C GLU A 13 0.31 8.80 4.75
N ASN A 14 -1.02 8.94 4.76
CA ASN A 14 -1.94 7.82 4.56
C ASN A 14 -2.35 7.69 3.09
N ILE A 15 -1.80 6.68 2.41
CA ILE A 15 -2.09 6.32 1.02
C ILE A 15 -3.19 5.25 0.87
N GLY A 16 -3.98 4.97 1.92
CA GLY A 16 -4.97 3.89 1.94
C GLY A 16 -5.98 3.93 0.77
N MET A 17 -6.43 5.12 0.35
CA MET A 17 -7.34 5.26 -0.79
C MET A 17 -6.69 4.90 -2.14
N HIS A 18 -5.39 5.10 -2.28
CA HIS A 18 -4.65 4.62 -3.46
C HIS A 18 -4.59 3.09 -3.46
N TYR A 19 -4.45 2.49 -2.28
CA TYR A 19 -4.41 1.04 -2.14
C TYR A 19 -5.72 0.35 -2.52
N TYR A 20 -6.87 0.98 -2.27
CA TYR A 20 -8.15 0.53 -2.82
C TYR A 20 -8.09 0.40 -4.35
N LYS A 21 -7.62 1.46 -5.04
CA LYS A 21 -7.49 1.46 -6.52
C LYS A 21 -6.54 0.36 -6.98
N THR A 22 -5.40 0.21 -6.30
CA THR A 22 -4.42 -0.86 -6.58
C THR A 22 -5.07 -2.25 -6.52
N LEU A 23 -5.84 -2.54 -5.47
CA LEU A 23 -6.51 -3.84 -5.32
C LEU A 23 -7.56 -4.09 -6.41
N ARG A 24 -8.27 -3.05 -6.88
CA ARG A 24 -9.18 -3.18 -8.03
C ARG A 24 -8.42 -3.54 -9.31
N CYS A 25 -7.28 -2.88 -9.57
CA CYS A 25 -6.43 -3.16 -10.72
C CYS A 25 -5.84 -4.58 -10.66
N TRP A 26 -5.35 -5.00 -9.49
CA TRP A 26 -4.82 -6.35 -9.30
C TRP A 26 -5.89 -7.43 -9.50
N ARG A 27 -7.10 -7.25 -8.94
CA ARG A 27 -8.21 -8.18 -9.19
C ARG A 27 -8.51 -8.30 -10.67
N LYS A 28 -8.64 -7.17 -11.37
CA LYS A 28 -8.90 -7.14 -12.82
C LYS A 28 -7.83 -7.95 -13.57
N ASN A 29 -6.56 -7.61 -13.36
CA ASN A 29 -5.44 -8.27 -14.05
C ASN A 29 -5.34 -9.77 -13.70
N PHE A 30 -5.63 -10.15 -12.45
CA PHE A 30 -5.62 -11.53 -12.01
C PHE A 30 -6.70 -12.36 -12.72
N MET A 31 -7.94 -11.84 -12.77
CA MET A 31 -9.05 -12.53 -13.45
C MET A 31 -8.84 -12.59 -14.96
N GLU A 32 -8.30 -11.54 -15.59
CA GLU A 32 -7.94 -11.56 -17.01
C GLU A 32 -6.87 -12.60 -17.36
N ASN A 33 -6.05 -13.02 -16.39
CA ASN A 33 -5.01 -14.03 -16.58
C ASN A 33 -5.36 -15.38 -15.93
N GLN A 34 -6.64 -15.63 -15.59
CA GLN A 34 -7.08 -16.85 -14.92
C GLN A 34 -6.64 -18.13 -15.65
N SER A 35 -6.76 -18.20 -16.97
CA SER A 35 -6.34 -19.38 -17.75
C SER A 35 -4.84 -19.66 -17.63
N LYS A 36 -4.01 -18.61 -17.58
CA LYS A 36 -2.55 -18.77 -17.38
C LYS A 36 -2.24 -19.24 -15.97
N ILE A 37 -2.97 -18.75 -14.97
CA ILE A 37 -2.84 -19.18 -13.58
C ILE A 37 -3.18 -20.67 -13.44
N LEU A 38 -4.25 -21.13 -14.09
CA LEU A 38 -4.59 -22.56 -14.14
C LEU A 38 -3.49 -23.38 -14.82
N ALA A 39 -2.92 -22.88 -15.93
CA ALA A 39 -1.83 -23.54 -16.64
C ALA A 39 -0.53 -23.65 -15.81
N LEU A 40 -0.34 -22.81 -14.78
CA LEU A 40 0.75 -22.91 -13.82
C LEU A 40 0.53 -24.02 -12.76
N GLY A 41 -0.61 -24.72 -12.80
CA GLY A 41 -0.95 -25.80 -11.85
C GLY A 41 -1.75 -25.34 -10.63
N PHE A 42 -2.16 -24.07 -10.57
CA PHE A 42 -3.10 -23.62 -9.55
C PHE A 42 -4.53 -24.07 -9.88
N ASN A 43 -5.36 -24.21 -8.85
CA ASN A 43 -6.74 -24.68 -9.00
C ASN A 43 -7.77 -23.56 -8.80
N GLU A 44 -9.03 -23.86 -9.06
CA GLU A 44 -10.13 -22.90 -8.88
C GLU A 44 -10.27 -22.41 -7.43
N LYS A 45 -9.96 -23.26 -6.44
CA LYS A 45 -9.98 -22.86 -5.03
C LYS A 45 -8.98 -21.73 -4.77
N PHE A 46 -7.77 -21.82 -5.32
CA PHE A 46 -6.76 -20.76 -5.24
C PHE A 46 -7.27 -19.47 -5.85
N ILE A 47 -7.87 -19.53 -7.05
CA ILE A 47 -8.42 -18.36 -7.73
C ILE A 47 -9.51 -17.69 -6.87
N ARG A 48 -10.47 -18.47 -6.35
CA ARG A 48 -11.54 -17.96 -5.47
C ARG A 48 -11.00 -17.34 -4.19
N THR A 49 -9.94 -17.91 -3.60
CA THR A 49 -9.29 -17.34 -2.42
C THR A 49 -8.68 -15.97 -2.72
N TRP A 50 -7.99 -15.83 -3.86
CA TRP A 50 -7.39 -14.56 -4.24
C TRP A 50 -8.41 -13.51 -4.66
N GLU A 51 -9.46 -13.91 -5.39
CA GLU A 51 -10.57 -13.03 -5.71
C GLU A 51 -11.23 -12.48 -4.43
N TYR A 52 -11.51 -13.36 -3.46
CA TYR A 52 -12.01 -12.97 -2.14
C TYR A 52 -11.06 -12.03 -1.42
N TYR A 53 -9.76 -12.32 -1.42
CA TYR A 53 -8.75 -11.46 -0.80
C TYR A 53 -8.79 -10.04 -1.38
N PHE A 54 -8.81 -9.88 -2.71
CA PHE A 54 -8.82 -8.55 -3.32
C PHE A 54 -10.08 -7.76 -2.98
N ASP A 55 -11.25 -8.42 -2.93
CA ASP A 55 -12.52 -7.79 -2.57
C ASP A 55 -12.63 -7.45 -1.08
N TYR A 56 -12.27 -8.39 -0.22
CA TYR A 56 -12.26 -8.19 1.23
C TYR A 56 -11.30 -7.07 1.65
N SER A 57 -10.06 -7.08 1.16
CA SER A 57 -9.09 -6.04 1.49
C SER A 57 -9.52 -4.67 0.94
N ALA A 58 -10.06 -4.61 -0.27
CA ALA A 58 -10.53 -3.34 -0.83
C ALA A 58 -11.73 -2.77 -0.04
N ALA A 59 -12.62 -3.64 0.45
CA ALA A 59 -13.70 -3.26 1.35
C ALA A 59 -13.17 -2.73 2.70
N GLY A 60 -11.96 -3.11 3.12
CA GLY A 60 -11.29 -2.50 4.29
C GLY A 60 -10.70 -1.11 3.99
N PHE A 61 -10.11 -0.91 2.81
CA PHE A 61 -9.47 0.37 2.46
C PHE A 61 -10.47 1.46 2.01
N LYS A 62 -11.53 1.11 1.29
CA LYS A 62 -12.53 2.07 0.76
C LYS A 62 -13.21 2.93 1.83
N PRO A 63 -13.73 2.36 2.94
CA PRO A 63 -14.31 3.12 4.05
C PRO A 63 -13.25 3.67 5.03
N ARG A 64 -11.94 3.56 4.70
CA ARG A 64 -10.82 3.93 5.58
C ARG A 64 -10.75 3.16 6.91
N THR A 65 -11.34 1.96 6.97
CA THR A 65 -11.18 1.04 8.12
C THR A 65 -9.73 0.55 8.22
N LEU A 66 -9.08 0.35 7.08
CA LEU A 66 -7.64 0.09 6.97
C LEU A 66 -6.89 1.33 6.48
N GLY A 67 -5.70 1.54 7.03
CA GLY A 67 -4.74 2.56 6.57
C GLY A 67 -3.53 1.92 5.91
N ASN A 68 -2.88 2.66 5.00
CA ASN A 68 -1.59 2.29 4.45
C ASN A 68 -0.70 3.53 4.52
N TYR A 69 0.43 3.45 5.23
CA TYR A 69 1.19 4.63 5.60
C TYR A 69 2.59 4.65 4.98
N GLN A 70 2.96 5.78 4.42
CA GLN A 70 4.36 6.12 4.13
C GLN A 70 4.88 6.98 5.28
N ILE A 71 5.97 6.54 5.90
CA ILE A 71 6.56 7.22 7.06
C ILE A 71 7.99 7.60 6.70
N VAL A 72 8.31 8.88 6.83
CA VAL A 72 9.68 9.39 6.70
C VAL A 72 10.30 9.45 8.08
N LEU A 73 11.45 8.81 8.23
CA LEU A 73 12.21 8.73 9.47
C LEU A 73 13.59 9.35 9.27
N SER A 74 14.09 10.07 10.27
CA SER A 74 15.45 10.64 10.22
C SER A 74 16.19 10.49 11.56
N ARG A 75 17.50 10.71 11.56
CA ARG A 75 18.27 10.75 12.82
C ARG A 75 18.09 12.10 13.51
N PRO A 76 18.10 12.15 14.85
CA PRO A 76 18.09 13.40 15.59
C PRO A 76 19.20 14.34 15.12
N GLY A 77 18.86 15.61 14.92
CA GLY A 77 19.79 16.63 14.42
C GLY A 77 19.95 16.68 12.90
N ASN A 78 19.19 15.89 12.13
CA ASN A 78 19.20 15.99 10.68
C ASN A 78 18.47 17.24 10.18
N VAL A 79 19.19 18.36 10.07
CA VAL A 79 18.64 19.65 9.64
C VAL A 79 18.17 19.68 8.17
N SER A 80 18.55 18.68 7.35
CA SER A 80 18.09 18.64 5.95
C SER A 80 16.58 18.40 5.84
N VAL A 81 15.96 17.84 6.88
CA VAL A 81 14.54 17.47 6.90
C VAL A 81 13.62 18.68 7.12
N PHE A 82 14.14 19.84 7.55
CA PHE A 82 13.36 21.07 7.61
C PHE A 82 12.94 21.60 6.23
N SER A 83 13.54 21.09 5.15
CA SER A 83 13.08 21.38 3.79
C SER A 83 11.85 20.54 3.43
N ASN A 84 10.99 21.01 2.52
CA ASN A 84 9.80 20.25 2.10
C ASN A 84 10.20 18.84 1.59
N PRO A 85 9.85 17.76 2.31
CA PRO A 85 10.29 16.41 1.97
C PRO A 85 9.63 15.86 0.69
N TYR A 86 8.56 16.51 0.21
CA TYR A 86 7.92 16.20 -1.08
C TYR A 86 8.48 17.02 -2.25
N LYS A 87 9.55 17.80 -2.06
CA LYS A 87 10.16 18.58 -3.15
C LYS A 87 10.78 17.61 -4.18
N GLY A 88 9.96 17.16 -5.13
CA GLY A 88 10.31 16.17 -6.16
C GLY A 88 9.52 14.84 -6.09
N PHE A 89 8.68 14.63 -5.07
CA PHE A 89 7.85 13.43 -4.92
C PHE A 89 6.36 13.80 -4.78
N PRO A 90 5.46 13.18 -5.56
CA PRO A 90 4.03 13.47 -5.46
C PRO A 90 3.47 13.02 -4.11
N SER A 91 2.77 13.92 -3.40
CA SER A 91 2.04 13.61 -2.18
C SER A 91 0.62 13.12 -2.50
N ALA A 92 0.15 12.14 -1.74
CA ALA A 92 -1.24 11.68 -1.72
C ALA A 92 -2.23 12.79 -1.36
N TYR A 93 -1.80 13.79 -0.57
CA TYR A 93 -2.63 14.95 -0.22
C TYR A 93 -2.76 15.97 -1.35
N GLN A 94 -1.94 15.91 -2.40
CA GLN A 94 -2.02 16.82 -3.56
C GLN A 94 -3.03 16.37 -4.63
N GLN A 95 -3.63 15.17 -4.47
CA GLN A 95 -4.57 14.59 -5.44
C GLN A 95 -6.05 14.68 -4.98
N TYR A 96 -6.35 15.51 -3.98
CA TYR A 96 -7.68 15.76 -3.43
C TYR A 96 -8.01 17.25 -3.40
#